data_AF-A0A8J3QNM2-F1
#
_entry.id   AF-A0A8J3QNM2-F1
#
_cell.length_a   1.000
_cell.length_b   1.000
_cell.length_c   1.000
_cell.angle_alpha   90.00
_cell.angle_beta   90.00
_cell.angle_gamma   90.00
#
_symmetry.space_group_name_H-M   'P 1'
#
loop_
_entity.id
_entity.type
_entity.pdbx_description
1 polymer ?
#
loop_
_entity_poly.entity_id
_entity_poly.type
_entity_poly.pdbx_seq_one_letter_code
_entity_poly.pdbx_strand_id
1 'polypeptide(L)'
;MCTGRFWVARQQRDPQTGAVQEVDIRSRFEATGVVRLDSAFTADQATAMRNAMWQHAESQAGLRPADPASWAGSPVLNWQGLSRDPVFRPLVDNRAVSDALDAIFGAGGWRRPRPGAQILFSLPEPDPWVLPDGWHMDCGFDHATWPVPAVKLFAFVGEVGPRGGGTMVVSGTHRLVDRYRETLPTPVGAGRENWLAFMRRYPWLARLLDGAGLPDRGRPLVGEAGEIDGVPVQVVELTGSPGDVVVTHLHVFHARSPDTGTAPRLMLGKEVRRA
;
A
#
# COMPACT_ATOMS: atom_id res chain seq x y z
N MET A 1 24.56 3.46 19.84
CA MET A 1 23.13 3.75 20.11
C MET A 1 22.78 5.05 19.41
N CYS A 2 22.26 4.98 18.18
CA CYS A 2 21.74 6.12 17.44
C CYS A 2 20.29 5.80 17.09
N THR A 3 19.36 6.51 17.72
CA THR A 3 17.93 6.39 17.47
C THR A 3 17.57 7.16 16.21
N GLY A 4 17.26 6.46 15.12
CA GLY A 4 16.64 7.05 13.94
C GLY A 4 15.21 7.49 14.27
N ARG A 5 15.02 8.79 14.54
CA ARG A 5 13.72 9.45 14.58
C ARG A 5 13.63 10.37 13.36
N PHE A 6 12.96 9.93 12.31
CA PHE A 6 12.57 10.79 11.20
C PHE A 6 11.14 10.49 10.73
N TRP A 7 10.18 10.38 11.65
CA TRP A 7 8.75 10.42 11.31
C TRP A 7 7.92 10.91 12.50
N VAL A 8 8.00 12.20 12.85
CA VAL A 8 6.88 12.95 13.47
C VAL A 8 7.09 14.43 13.18
N ALA A 9 6.33 15.00 12.24
CA ALA A 9 6.03 16.43 12.23
C ALA A 9 4.66 16.63 11.61
N ARG A 10 3.65 16.95 12.44
CA ARG A 10 2.38 17.50 11.95
C ARG A 10 2.69 18.84 11.30
N GLN A 11 2.47 18.95 9.99
CA GLN A 11 2.56 20.24 9.31
C GLN A 11 1.28 21.06 9.56
N GLN A 12 1.44 22.24 10.16
CA GLN A 12 0.42 23.29 10.16
C GLN A 12 0.32 23.91 8.76
N ARG A 13 -0.89 24.15 8.27
CA ARG A 13 -1.16 24.68 6.91
C ARG A 13 -1.08 26.20 6.89
N ASP A 14 -0.31 26.75 5.95
CA ASP A 14 -0.21 28.17 5.61
C ASP A 14 -0.78 28.40 4.18
N PRO A 15 -1.53 29.47 3.84
CA PRO A 15 -2.27 29.55 2.56
C PRO A 15 -1.42 29.69 1.27
N GLN A 16 -0.09 29.86 1.36
CA GLN A 16 0.83 29.83 0.20
C GLN A 16 1.25 28.40 -0.25
N THR A 17 0.64 27.37 0.33
CA THR A 17 1.14 25.97 0.31
C THR A 17 0.84 25.12 -0.93
N GLY A 18 -0.04 25.54 -1.84
CA GLY A 18 -0.51 24.66 -2.94
C GLY A 18 0.61 24.16 -3.86
N ALA A 19 1.40 25.06 -4.44
CA ALA A 19 2.48 24.70 -5.37
C ALA A 19 3.66 24.02 -4.66
N VAL A 20 3.93 24.38 -3.40
CA VAL A 20 4.99 23.75 -2.60
C VAL A 20 4.63 22.31 -2.20
N GLN A 21 3.35 22.04 -1.90
CA GLN A 21 2.84 20.69 -1.66
C GLN A 21 2.84 19.84 -2.94
N GLU A 22 2.51 20.41 -4.10
CA GLU A 22 2.53 19.70 -5.39
C GLU A 22 3.95 19.27 -5.78
N VAL A 23 4.93 20.17 -5.66
CA VAL A 23 6.36 19.88 -5.90
C VAL A 23 6.88 18.82 -4.91
N ASP A 24 6.48 18.90 -3.63
CA ASP A 24 6.86 17.90 -2.62
C ASP A 24 6.25 16.51 -2.93
N ILE A 25 4.98 16.44 -3.33
CA ILE A 25 4.32 15.18 -3.72
C ILE A 25 5.02 14.55 -4.91
N ARG A 26 5.22 15.29 -5.99
CA ARG A 26 5.82 14.76 -7.21
C ARG A 26 7.24 14.28 -6.97
N SER A 27 8.09 15.10 -6.33
CA SER A 27 9.48 14.73 -6.07
C SER A 27 9.59 13.53 -5.13
N ARG A 28 8.75 13.44 -4.08
CA ARG A 28 8.69 12.25 -3.23
C ARG A 28 8.26 11.02 -4.02
N PHE A 29 7.20 11.12 -4.82
CA PHE A 29 6.69 10.02 -5.61
C PHE A 29 7.71 9.52 -6.64
N GLU A 30 8.41 10.42 -7.33
CA GLU A 30 9.49 10.06 -8.25
C GLU A 30 10.63 9.34 -7.52
N ALA A 31 11.03 9.82 -6.34
CA ALA A 31 12.13 9.27 -5.56
C ALA A 31 11.81 7.89 -4.95
N THR A 32 10.63 7.73 -4.34
CA THR A 32 10.28 6.56 -3.49
C THR A 32 9.19 5.68 -4.09
N GLY A 33 8.41 6.19 -5.05
CA GLY A 33 7.22 5.52 -5.58
C GLY A 33 6.06 5.47 -4.59
N VAL A 34 6.16 6.16 -3.44
CA VAL A 34 5.17 6.10 -2.35
C VAL A 34 4.97 7.48 -1.74
N VAL A 35 3.72 7.95 -1.69
CA VAL A 35 3.33 9.21 -1.04
C VAL A 35 2.16 8.96 -0.10
N ARG A 36 2.22 9.55 1.09
CA ARG A 36 1.14 9.52 2.07
C ARG A 36 0.37 10.83 2.04
N LEU A 37 -0.95 10.72 2.14
CA LEU A 37 -1.91 11.80 2.23
C LEU A 37 -2.66 11.64 3.56
N ASP A 38 -2.31 12.47 4.54
CA ASP A 38 -2.95 12.43 5.85
C ASP A 38 -4.37 13.00 5.78
N SER A 39 -5.33 12.30 6.38
CA SER A 39 -6.73 12.74 6.47
C SER A 39 -7.31 13.17 5.11
N ALA A 40 -7.04 12.40 4.06
CA ALA A 40 -7.55 12.64 2.71
C ALA A 40 -9.09 12.62 2.66
N PHE A 41 -9.72 11.80 3.50
CA PHE A 41 -11.14 11.82 3.77
C PHE A 41 -11.42 11.87 5.29
N THR A 42 -12.64 12.23 5.66
CA THR A 42 -13.02 12.50 7.05
C THR A 42 -13.15 11.24 7.90
N ALA A 43 -13.03 11.39 9.22
CA ALA A 43 -13.26 10.31 10.18
C ALA A 43 -14.69 9.73 10.09
N ASP A 44 -15.68 10.55 9.77
CA ASP A 44 -17.07 10.12 9.59
C ASP A 44 -17.23 9.25 8.34
N GLN A 45 -16.59 9.65 7.22
CA GLN A 45 -16.54 8.84 6.01
C GLN A 45 -15.83 7.51 6.27
N ALA A 46 -14.70 7.53 6.98
CA ALA A 46 -13.99 6.30 7.35
C ALA A 46 -14.84 5.38 8.24
N THR A 47 -15.56 5.96 9.20
CA THR A 47 -16.49 5.23 10.07
C THR A 47 -17.64 4.62 9.28
N ALA A 48 -18.23 5.34 8.32
CA ALA A 48 -19.28 4.80 7.47
C ALA A 48 -18.78 3.58 6.65
N MET A 49 -17.59 3.70 6.04
CA MET A 49 -16.97 2.59 5.30
C MET A 49 -16.70 1.37 6.19
N ARG A 50 -16.12 1.60 7.38
CA ARG A 50 -15.84 0.56 8.37
C ARG A 50 -17.11 -0.14 8.83
N ASN A 51 -18.18 0.61 9.11
CA ASN A 51 -19.45 0.05 9.53
C ASN A 51 -20.07 -0.83 8.43
N ALA A 52 -20.02 -0.39 7.16
CA ALA A 52 -20.50 -1.19 6.04
C ALA A 52 -19.73 -2.51 5.88
N MET A 53 -18.39 -2.47 6.04
CA MET A 53 -17.55 -3.67 6.03
C MET A 53 -17.93 -4.65 7.15
N TRP A 54 -18.14 -4.14 8.37
CA TRP A 54 -18.54 -4.97 9.51
C TRP A 54 -19.95 -5.55 9.39
N GLN A 55 -20.93 -4.77 8.93
CA GLN A 55 -22.29 -5.26 8.70
C GLN A 55 -22.30 -6.39 7.66
N HIS A 56 -21.51 -6.23 6.59
CA HIS A 56 -21.35 -7.28 5.58
C HIS A 56 -20.69 -8.53 6.17
N ALA A 57 -19.60 -8.38 6.93
CA ALA A 57 -18.91 -9.48 7.60
C ALA A 57 -19.80 -10.22 8.62
N GLU A 58 -20.60 -9.48 9.39
CA GLU A 58 -21.57 -10.03 10.32
C GLU A 58 -22.65 -10.83 9.58
N SER A 59 -23.21 -10.30 8.49
CA SER A 59 -24.22 -11.00 7.71
C SER A 59 -23.71 -12.29 7.04
N GLN A 60 -22.44 -12.32 6.63
CA GLN A 60 -21.83 -13.45 5.92
C GLN A 60 -21.38 -14.57 6.86
N ALA A 61 -20.83 -14.22 8.03
CA ALA A 61 -20.10 -15.15 8.88
C ALA A 61 -20.29 -14.91 10.38
N GLY A 62 -21.18 -14.00 10.80
CA GLY A 62 -21.43 -13.70 12.21
C GLY A 62 -20.29 -12.95 12.92
N LEU A 63 -19.34 -12.39 12.17
CA LEU A 63 -18.21 -11.65 12.74
C LEU A 63 -18.66 -10.35 13.39
N ARG A 64 -18.26 -10.12 14.64
CA ARG A 64 -18.65 -8.95 15.42
C ARG A 64 -17.42 -8.14 15.85
N PRO A 65 -17.40 -6.81 15.64
CA PRO A 65 -16.24 -5.98 15.97
C PRO A 65 -15.85 -5.97 17.45
N ALA A 66 -16.82 -6.17 18.35
CA ALA A 66 -16.61 -6.14 19.80
C ALA A 66 -16.47 -7.53 20.44
N ASP A 67 -16.40 -8.60 19.62
CA ASP A 67 -16.33 -9.98 20.11
C ASP A 67 -15.23 -10.74 19.34
N PRO A 68 -13.97 -10.70 19.84
CA PRO A 68 -12.87 -11.42 19.21
C PRO A 68 -13.06 -12.93 19.11
N ALA A 69 -13.91 -13.53 19.95
CA ALA A 69 -14.21 -14.97 19.85
C ALA A 69 -14.98 -15.28 18.56
N SER A 70 -15.77 -14.33 18.04
CA SER A 70 -16.44 -14.46 16.75
C SER A 70 -15.46 -14.54 15.57
N TRP A 71 -14.20 -14.11 15.73
CA TRP A 71 -13.18 -14.09 14.67
C TRP A 71 -12.45 -15.42 14.51
N ALA A 72 -12.70 -16.38 15.41
CA ALA A 72 -12.02 -17.67 15.42
C ALA A 72 -12.15 -18.39 14.06
N GLY A 73 -11.04 -18.95 13.58
CA GLY A 73 -10.99 -19.68 12.31
C GLY A 73 -10.91 -18.79 11.06
N SER A 74 -10.86 -17.46 11.21
CA SER A 74 -10.59 -16.50 10.12
C SER A 74 -11.36 -16.80 8.82
N PRO A 75 -12.71 -16.71 8.85
CA PRO A 75 -13.53 -17.14 7.73
C PRO A 75 -13.24 -16.34 6.45
N VAL A 76 -13.30 -17.01 5.32
CA VAL A 76 -13.16 -16.38 4.00
C VAL A 76 -14.46 -15.66 3.66
N LEU A 77 -14.39 -14.35 3.48
CA LEU A 77 -15.53 -13.50 3.17
C LEU A 77 -15.61 -13.18 1.68
N ASN A 78 -16.82 -13.20 1.11
CA ASN A 78 -17.04 -12.73 -0.26
C ASN A 78 -17.46 -11.26 -0.26
N TRP A 79 -16.58 -10.41 -0.75
CA TRP A 79 -16.78 -8.96 -0.80
C TRP A 79 -17.47 -8.45 -2.07
N GLN A 80 -17.83 -9.31 -3.03
CA GLN A 80 -18.37 -8.87 -4.32
C GLN A 80 -19.60 -7.97 -4.17
N GLY A 81 -20.51 -8.31 -3.25
CA GLY A 81 -21.74 -7.55 -2.98
C GLY A 81 -21.48 -6.15 -2.41
N LEU A 82 -20.45 -5.98 -1.58
CA LEU A 82 -20.11 -4.69 -0.96
C LEU A 82 -19.12 -3.88 -1.81
N SER A 83 -18.28 -4.53 -2.62
CA SER A 83 -17.13 -3.91 -3.29
C SER A 83 -17.46 -2.69 -4.15
N ARG A 84 -18.71 -2.53 -4.62
CA ARG A 84 -19.16 -1.41 -5.45
C ARG A 84 -20.04 -0.39 -4.71
N ASP A 85 -20.18 -0.54 -3.41
CA ASP A 85 -21.02 0.33 -2.60
C ASP A 85 -20.55 1.80 -2.67
N PRO A 86 -21.46 2.76 -2.88
CA PRO A 86 -21.15 4.19 -2.90
C PRO A 86 -20.43 4.71 -1.64
N VAL A 87 -20.53 4.02 -0.51
CA VAL A 87 -19.84 4.36 0.74
C VAL A 87 -18.32 4.49 0.54
N PHE A 88 -17.75 3.78 -0.44
CA PHE A 88 -16.32 3.82 -0.75
C PHE A 88 -15.90 4.94 -1.71
N ARG A 89 -16.83 5.75 -2.24
CA ARG A 89 -16.51 6.87 -3.14
C ARG A 89 -15.45 7.83 -2.59
N PRO A 90 -15.49 8.24 -1.30
CA PRO A 90 -14.49 9.15 -0.73
C PRO A 90 -13.04 8.66 -0.82
N LEU A 91 -12.78 7.38 -1.09
CA LEU A 91 -11.43 6.86 -1.35
C LEU A 91 -10.74 7.64 -2.47
N VAL A 92 -11.46 7.91 -3.57
CA VAL A 92 -10.95 8.66 -4.73
C VAL A 92 -11.53 10.07 -4.77
N ASP A 93 -12.80 10.21 -4.36
CA ASP A 93 -13.59 11.43 -4.53
C ASP A 93 -13.31 12.43 -3.40
N ASN A 94 -12.05 12.83 -3.28
CA ASN A 94 -11.60 13.86 -2.36
C ASN A 94 -10.49 14.70 -2.99
N ARG A 95 -10.30 15.91 -2.46
CA ARG A 95 -9.35 16.89 -3.01
C ARG A 95 -7.90 16.44 -2.86
N ALA A 96 -7.51 15.89 -1.70
CA ALA A 96 -6.12 15.49 -1.47
C ALA A 96 -5.64 14.44 -2.47
N VAL A 97 -6.48 13.45 -2.79
CA VAL A 97 -6.19 12.42 -3.80
C VAL A 97 -6.17 13.03 -5.20
N SER A 98 -7.11 13.90 -5.54
CA SER A 98 -7.16 14.52 -6.87
C SER A 98 -5.93 15.42 -7.11
N ASP A 99 -5.55 16.26 -6.14
CA ASP A 99 -4.36 17.12 -6.20
C ASP A 99 -3.08 16.26 -6.32
N ALA A 100 -2.98 15.14 -5.60
CA ALA A 100 -1.84 14.22 -5.72
C ALA A 100 -1.78 13.49 -7.07
N LEU A 101 -2.93 13.10 -7.63
CA LEU A 101 -3.01 12.49 -8.96
C LEU A 101 -2.64 13.50 -10.04
N ASP A 102 -3.09 14.75 -9.94
CA ASP A 102 -2.71 15.83 -10.87
C ASP A 102 -1.20 16.10 -10.80
N ALA A 103 -0.59 16.10 -9.61
CA ALA A 103 0.86 16.24 -9.44
C ALA A 103 1.66 15.11 -10.14
N ILE A 104 1.14 13.88 -10.10
CA ILE A 104 1.82 12.68 -10.65
C ILE A 104 1.59 12.52 -12.15
N PHE A 105 0.36 12.69 -12.61
CA PHE A 105 -0.04 12.42 -13.99
C PHE A 105 -0.05 13.65 -14.89
N GLY A 106 -0.05 14.85 -14.29
CA GLY A 106 -0.44 16.11 -14.91
C GLY A 106 -1.96 16.32 -14.83
N ALA A 107 -2.40 17.58 -14.80
CA ALA A 107 -3.82 17.93 -14.83
C ALA A 107 -4.51 17.31 -16.05
N GLY A 108 -5.62 16.59 -15.81
CA GLY A 108 -6.32 15.82 -16.85
C GLY A 108 -5.58 14.57 -17.35
N GLY A 109 -4.45 14.23 -16.74
CA GLY A 109 -3.59 13.10 -17.11
C GLY A 109 -4.02 11.76 -16.52
N TRP A 110 -5.14 11.69 -15.80
CA TRP A 110 -5.64 10.46 -15.20
C TRP A 110 -7.14 10.25 -15.45
N ARG A 111 -7.55 8.98 -15.50
CA ARG A 111 -8.96 8.58 -15.67
C ARG A 111 -9.57 8.31 -14.32
N ARG A 112 -10.74 8.91 -14.07
CA ARG A 112 -11.57 8.52 -12.92
C ARG A 112 -11.86 7.02 -13.01
N PRO A 113 -11.50 6.23 -11.99
CA PRO A 113 -11.71 4.81 -12.06
C PRO A 113 -13.20 4.47 -11.93
N ARG A 114 -13.59 3.29 -12.44
CA ARG A 114 -14.96 2.77 -12.27
C ARG A 114 -15.31 2.67 -10.77
N PRO A 115 -16.59 2.77 -10.36
CA PRO A 115 -16.98 2.59 -8.97
C PRO A 115 -16.48 1.29 -8.33
N GLY A 116 -16.21 1.36 -7.03
CA GLY A 116 -15.86 0.24 -6.17
C GLY A 116 -14.43 0.25 -5.66
N ALA A 117 -14.11 -0.65 -4.73
CA ALA A 117 -12.82 -0.77 -4.06
C ALA A 117 -12.47 -2.25 -3.82
N GLN A 118 -11.17 -2.56 -3.80
CA GLN A 118 -10.66 -3.81 -3.28
C GLN A 118 -10.75 -3.77 -1.76
N ILE A 119 -11.57 -4.63 -1.16
CA ILE A 119 -11.68 -4.69 0.30
C ILE A 119 -10.51 -5.49 0.87
N LEU A 120 -9.71 -4.85 1.71
CA LEU A 120 -8.53 -5.44 2.35
C LEU A 120 -8.82 -5.65 3.84
N PHE A 121 -9.62 -6.67 4.12
CA PHE A 121 -10.01 -7.07 5.46
C PHE A 121 -9.15 -8.24 5.95
N SER A 122 -8.63 -8.17 7.17
CA SER A 122 -7.93 -9.29 7.81
C SER A 122 -8.15 -9.26 9.30
N LEU A 123 -8.33 -10.43 9.89
CA LEU A 123 -8.48 -10.59 11.34
C LEU A 123 -7.09 -10.87 11.94
N PRO A 124 -6.88 -10.54 13.23
CA PRO A 124 -5.67 -10.94 13.94
C PRO A 124 -5.45 -12.46 13.87
N GLU A 125 -4.23 -12.83 13.51
CA GLU A 125 -3.71 -14.19 13.41
C GLU A 125 -2.94 -14.50 14.71
N PRO A 126 -3.04 -15.73 15.26
CA PRO A 126 -2.43 -16.08 16.53
C PRO A 126 -0.92 -16.35 16.43
N ASP A 127 -0.41 -16.59 15.22
CA ASP A 127 0.98 -16.89 14.95
C ASP A 127 1.87 -15.66 15.12
N PRO A 128 3.17 -15.83 15.45
CA PRO A 128 4.09 -14.71 15.54
C PRO A 128 4.22 -13.99 14.19
N TRP A 129 4.47 -12.68 14.25
CA TRP A 129 4.68 -11.90 13.04
C TRP A 129 5.92 -12.42 12.29
N VAL A 130 5.75 -12.67 10.99
CA VAL A 130 6.83 -13.03 10.07
C VAL A 130 6.82 -12.11 8.86
N LEU A 131 7.98 -11.91 8.24
CA LEU A 131 8.05 -11.19 6.98
C LEU A 131 7.38 -12.03 5.88
N PRO A 132 6.55 -11.42 5.02
CA PRO A 132 5.87 -12.15 3.96
C PRO A 132 6.83 -12.62 2.87
N ASP A 133 6.48 -13.73 2.21
CA ASP A 133 7.20 -14.31 1.07
C ASP A 133 6.58 -13.93 -0.29
N GLY A 134 5.32 -13.48 -0.30
CA GLY A 134 4.54 -13.13 -1.49
C GLY A 134 4.86 -11.76 -2.09
N TRP A 135 6.13 -11.39 -2.21
CA TRP A 135 6.55 -10.12 -2.83
C TRP A 135 6.25 -10.10 -4.32
N HIS A 136 5.48 -9.09 -4.76
CA HIS A 136 5.08 -8.90 -6.14
C HIS A 136 4.87 -7.42 -6.46
N MET A 137 4.63 -7.11 -7.72
CA MET A 137 4.05 -5.84 -8.15
C MET A 137 2.74 -6.11 -8.89
N ASP A 138 1.87 -5.10 -9.01
CA ASP A 138 0.52 -5.25 -9.59
C ASP A 138 0.56 -5.41 -11.14
N CYS A 139 1.75 -5.36 -11.76
CA CYS A 139 1.99 -5.49 -13.21
C CYS A 139 3.17 -6.41 -13.55
N GLY A 140 3.45 -6.55 -14.85
CA GLY A 140 4.66 -7.17 -15.37
C GLY A 140 5.79 -6.17 -15.58
N PHE A 141 6.86 -6.64 -16.22
CA PHE A 141 8.01 -5.83 -16.65
C PHE A 141 7.84 -5.30 -18.09
N ASP A 142 6.67 -5.53 -18.69
CA ASP A 142 6.33 -5.23 -20.08
C ASP A 142 6.21 -3.73 -20.37
N HIS A 143 5.89 -2.92 -19.37
CA HIS A 143 5.74 -1.48 -19.52
C HIS A 143 6.87 -0.68 -18.85
N ALA A 144 7.20 0.46 -19.45
CA ALA A 144 8.09 1.42 -18.82
C ALA A 144 7.44 1.97 -17.54
N THR A 145 8.27 2.33 -16.57
CA THR A 145 7.77 2.94 -15.33
C THR A 145 7.43 4.42 -15.51
N TRP A 146 8.02 5.06 -16.52
CA TRP A 146 7.74 6.44 -16.91
C TRP A 146 7.36 6.56 -18.40
N PRO A 147 6.37 7.40 -18.78
CA PRO A 147 5.44 8.12 -17.90
C PRO A 147 4.58 7.16 -17.06
N VAL A 148 4.27 7.53 -15.81
CA VAL A 148 3.55 6.63 -14.86
C VAL A 148 2.29 6.08 -15.50
N PRO A 149 2.13 4.76 -15.66
CA PRO A 149 0.96 4.19 -16.33
C PRO A 149 -0.26 4.14 -15.40
N ALA A 150 -0.02 3.93 -14.10
CA ALA A 150 -1.04 3.78 -13.08
C ALA A 150 -0.44 3.88 -11.67
N VAL A 151 -1.31 4.13 -10.69
CA VAL A 151 -1.00 4.07 -9.26
C VAL A 151 -2.02 3.19 -8.54
N LYS A 152 -1.61 2.66 -7.39
CA LYS A 152 -2.47 1.97 -6.44
C LYS A 152 -2.64 2.85 -5.21
N LEU A 153 -3.89 3.03 -4.79
CA LEU A 153 -4.27 3.73 -3.57
C LEU A 153 -4.52 2.68 -2.48
N PHE A 154 -3.99 2.91 -1.30
CA PHE A 154 -4.31 2.19 -0.07
C PHE A 154 -4.92 3.16 0.93
N ALA A 155 -6.21 3.01 1.22
CA ALA A 155 -6.94 3.85 2.16
C ALA A 155 -7.16 3.12 3.48
N PHE A 156 -6.96 3.83 4.59
CA PHE A 156 -7.17 3.32 5.94
C PHE A 156 -8.59 3.68 6.40
N VAL A 157 -9.40 2.68 6.71
CA VAL A 157 -10.75 2.88 7.28
C VAL A 157 -10.84 2.39 8.73
N GLY A 158 -9.88 1.58 9.15
CA GLY A 158 -9.54 1.31 10.55
C GLY A 158 -8.13 1.84 10.88
N GLU A 159 -7.82 1.90 12.17
CA GLU A 159 -6.43 2.09 12.63
C GLU A 159 -5.60 0.87 12.26
N VAL A 160 -4.43 1.10 11.67
CA VAL A 160 -3.47 0.05 11.31
C VAL A 160 -2.12 0.43 11.88
N GLY A 161 -1.77 -0.18 13.00
CA GLY A 161 -0.47 -0.03 13.64
C GLY A 161 0.58 -0.99 13.08
N PRO A 162 1.84 -0.88 13.54
CA PRO A 162 2.88 -1.85 13.24
C PRO A 162 2.44 -3.28 13.58
N ARG A 163 2.73 -4.24 12.70
CA ARG A 163 2.29 -5.64 12.77
C ARG A 163 0.77 -5.85 12.67
N GLY A 164 -0.02 -4.80 12.40
CA GLY A 164 -1.47 -4.85 12.22
C GLY A 164 -1.89 -5.22 10.79
N GLY A 165 -1.06 -5.96 10.07
CA GLY A 165 -1.36 -6.44 8.72
C GLY A 165 -1.26 -5.40 7.60
N GLY A 166 -0.78 -4.18 7.86
CA GLY A 166 -0.60 -3.15 6.83
C GLY A 166 0.18 -3.66 5.62
N THR A 167 -0.19 -3.25 4.39
CA THR A 167 0.53 -3.68 3.18
C THR A 167 2.03 -3.36 3.33
N MET A 168 2.90 -4.33 3.10
CA MET A 168 4.34 -4.12 3.04
C MET A 168 4.69 -3.55 1.66
N VAL A 169 5.56 -2.55 1.60
CA VAL A 169 6.09 -2.00 0.35
C VAL A 169 7.61 -1.88 0.42
N VAL A 170 8.28 -2.01 -0.72
CA VAL A 170 9.70 -1.69 -0.86
C VAL A 170 9.80 -0.43 -1.69
N SER A 171 9.89 0.72 -1.01
CA SER A 171 10.01 2.01 -1.69
C SER A 171 11.28 2.04 -2.56
N GLY A 172 11.22 2.76 -3.68
CA GLY A 172 12.31 2.90 -4.64
C GLY A 172 12.41 1.79 -5.70
N THR A 173 11.77 0.63 -5.52
CA THR A 173 11.94 -0.50 -6.47
C THR A 173 11.41 -0.22 -7.86
N HIS A 174 10.47 0.71 -8.03
CA HIS A 174 9.99 1.11 -9.36
C HIS A 174 11.14 1.59 -10.26
N ARG A 175 12.15 2.26 -9.69
CA ARG A 175 13.34 2.72 -10.44
C ARG A 175 14.29 1.59 -10.80
N LEU A 176 14.34 0.54 -9.98
CA LEU A 176 15.11 -0.67 -10.27
C LEU A 176 14.41 -1.52 -11.32
N VAL A 177 13.08 -1.61 -11.27
CA VAL A 177 12.27 -2.32 -12.27
C VAL A 177 12.48 -1.75 -13.66
N ASP A 178 12.55 -0.42 -13.80
CA ASP A 178 12.80 0.26 -15.08
C ASP A 178 14.14 -0.13 -15.71
N ARG A 179 15.19 -0.23 -14.90
CA ARG A 179 16.51 -0.68 -15.36
C ARG A 179 16.55 -2.18 -15.65
N TYR A 180 15.91 -2.97 -14.78
CA TYR A 180 15.92 -4.43 -14.91
C TYR A 180 15.21 -4.87 -16.20
N ARG A 181 14.07 -4.26 -16.53
CA ARG A 181 13.32 -4.62 -17.75
C ARG A 181 14.11 -4.38 -19.03
N GLU A 182 14.99 -3.38 -19.08
CA GLU A 182 15.85 -3.12 -20.25
C GLU A 182 16.86 -4.25 -20.50
N THR A 183 17.11 -5.10 -19.50
CA THR A 183 18.01 -6.25 -19.61
C THR A 183 17.30 -7.54 -20.02
N LEU A 184 15.95 -7.55 -20.06
CA LEU A 184 15.19 -8.75 -20.32
C LEU A 184 15.01 -8.99 -21.82
N PRO A 185 15.13 -10.26 -22.29
CA PRO A 185 14.79 -10.60 -23.65
C PRO A 185 13.29 -10.39 -23.89
N THR A 186 12.92 -10.03 -25.12
CA THR A 186 11.51 -9.93 -25.54
C THR A 186 11.00 -11.30 -26.02
N PRO A 187 9.80 -11.75 -25.61
CA PRO A 187 8.81 -11.05 -24.79
C PRO A 187 9.16 -11.09 -23.30
N VAL A 188 8.93 -9.96 -22.64
CA VAL A 188 9.18 -9.82 -21.22
C VAL A 188 8.12 -10.58 -20.42
N GLY A 189 8.55 -11.44 -19.50
CA GLY A 189 7.64 -12.23 -18.66
C GLY A 189 7.00 -11.43 -17.53
N ALA A 190 5.85 -11.89 -17.06
CA ALA A 190 5.19 -11.43 -15.83
C ALA A 190 5.05 -12.58 -14.83
N GLY A 191 4.54 -12.28 -13.63
CA GLY A 191 4.22 -13.30 -12.62
C GLY A 191 5.39 -13.73 -11.75
N ARG A 192 5.10 -14.69 -10.87
CA ARG A 192 5.94 -15.03 -9.71
C ARG A 192 7.39 -15.35 -10.05
N GLU A 193 7.65 -16.12 -11.10
CA GLU A 193 9.01 -16.50 -11.48
C GLU A 193 9.85 -15.28 -11.86
N ASN A 194 9.29 -14.34 -12.62
CA ASN A 194 9.97 -13.11 -13.02
C ASN A 194 10.18 -12.16 -11.83
N TRP A 195 9.18 -12.04 -10.94
CA TRP A 195 9.31 -11.25 -9.72
C TRP A 195 10.39 -11.82 -8.78
N LEU A 196 10.45 -13.14 -8.62
CA LEU A 196 11.50 -13.80 -7.83
C LEU A 196 12.87 -13.61 -8.47
N ALA A 197 12.99 -13.72 -9.79
CA ALA A 197 14.25 -13.49 -10.50
C ALA A 197 14.76 -12.05 -10.29
N PHE A 198 13.88 -11.05 -10.37
CA PHE A 198 14.20 -9.67 -10.03
C PHE A 198 14.68 -9.52 -8.58
N MET A 199 13.92 -10.04 -7.61
CA MET A 199 14.27 -9.94 -6.20
C MET A 199 15.62 -10.64 -5.90
N ARG A 200 15.89 -11.77 -6.54
CA ARG A 200 17.16 -12.51 -6.40
C ARG A 200 18.34 -11.85 -7.11
N ARG A 201 18.10 -11.01 -8.13
CA ARG A 201 19.16 -10.28 -8.86
C ARG A 201 19.95 -9.35 -7.95
N TYR A 202 19.30 -8.80 -6.93
CA TYR A 202 19.87 -7.79 -6.04
C TYR A 202 20.04 -8.36 -4.63
N PRO A 203 21.27 -8.49 -4.09
CA PRO A 203 21.52 -9.10 -2.78
C PRO A 203 20.72 -8.47 -1.65
N TRP A 204 20.50 -7.15 -1.68
CA TRP A 204 19.69 -6.47 -0.66
C TRP A 204 18.22 -6.91 -0.68
N LEU A 205 17.61 -7.05 -1.87
CA LEU A 205 16.24 -7.54 -2.00
C LEU A 205 16.13 -9.03 -1.70
N ALA A 206 17.14 -9.83 -2.05
CA ALA A 206 17.18 -11.26 -1.77
C ALA A 206 17.03 -11.58 -0.27
N ARG A 207 17.52 -10.69 0.62
CA ARG A 207 17.32 -10.80 2.08
C ARG A 207 15.85 -10.88 2.48
N LEU A 208 14.94 -10.25 1.73
CA LEU A 208 13.50 -10.30 2.00
C LEU A 208 12.93 -11.69 1.73
N LEU A 209 13.47 -12.38 0.72
CA LEU A 209 13.11 -13.77 0.43
C LEU A 209 13.72 -14.72 1.46
N ASP A 210 14.97 -14.48 1.86
CA ASP A 210 15.69 -15.33 2.82
C ASP A 210 15.20 -15.17 4.26
N GLY A 211 14.67 -13.98 4.60
CA GLY A 211 14.06 -13.69 5.89
C GLY A 211 12.56 -14.01 5.98
N ALA A 212 11.92 -14.35 4.86
CA ALA A 212 10.50 -14.62 4.83
C ALA A 212 10.13 -15.86 5.65
N GLY A 213 9.01 -15.79 6.39
CA GLY A 213 8.56 -16.87 7.27
C GLY A 213 9.44 -17.10 8.51
N LEU A 214 10.52 -16.34 8.70
CA LEU A 214 11.44 -16.47 9.83
C LEU A 214 11.21 -15.32 10.84
N PRO A 215 10.62 -15.59 12.03
CA PRO A 215 10.27 -14.55 13.00
C PRO A 215 11.43 -13.62 13.37
N ASP A 216 12.62 -14.19 13.63
CA ASP A 216 13.78 -13.45 14.11
C ASP A 216 14.60 -12.76 13.02
N ARG A 217 14.37 -13.09 11.75
CA ARG A 217 15.16 -12.55 10.62
C ARG A 217 14.39 -11.53 9.80
N GLY A 218 13.07 -11.71 9.68
CA GLY A 218 12.24 -10.86 8.86
C GLY A 218 11.97 -9.48 9.47
N ARG A 219 11.67 -9.42 10.78
CA ARG A 219 11.21 -8.17 11.41
C ARG A 219 12.27 -7.06 11.44
N PRO A 220 13.55 -7.33 11.71
CA PRO A 220 14.59 -6.29 11.66
C PRO A 220 14.73 -5.59 10.30
N LEU A 221 14.31 -6.24 9.21
CA LEU A 221 14.34 -5.65 7.87
C LEU A 221 13.28 -4.55 7.70
N VAL A 222 12.20 -4.56 8.49
CA VAL A 222 11.15 -3.54 8.41
C VAL A 222 11.67 -2.20 8.94
N GLY A 223 11.67 -1.19 8.07
CA GLY A 223 12.27 0.11 8.33
C GLY A 223 13.74 0.20 7.90
N GLU A 224 14.38 -0.92 7.53
CA GLU A 224 15.75 -0.92 7.04
C GLU A 224 15.83 -0.22 5.68
N ALA A 225 16.73 0.76 5.59
CA ALA A 225 17.06 1.44 4.35
C ALA A 225 18.32 0.82 3.74
N GLY A 226 18.40 0.84 2.41
CA GLY A 226 19.56 0.43 1.65
C GLY A 226 19.70 1.26 0.39
N GLU A 227 20.72 0.93 -0.39
CA GLU A 227 20.95 1.50 -1.70
C GLU A 227 21.30 0.37 -2.67
N ILE A 228 20.68 0.38 -3.85
CA ILE A 228 20.92 -0.59 -4.92
C ILE A 228 21.21 0.20 -6.19
N ASP A 229 22.42 0.11 -6.72
CA ASP A 229 22.84 0.83 -7.93
C ASP A 229 22.53 2.35 -7.88
N GLY A 230 22.74 2.99 -6.72
CA GLY A 230 22.42 4.41 -6.52
C GLY A 230 20.93 4.73 -6.35
N VAL A 231 20.07 3.71 -6.17
CA VAL A 231 18.65 3.87 -5.84
C VAL A 231 18.43 3.58 -4.35
N PRO A 232 18.04 4.58 -3.55
CA PRO A 232 17.61 4.35 -2.18
C PRO A 232 16.38 3.46 -2.15
N VAL A 233 16.41 2.44 -1.29
CA VAL A 233 15.30 1.51 -1.07
C VAL A 233 15.02 1.37 0.42
N GLN A 234 13.76 1.14 0.77
CA GLN A 234 13.37 0.91 2.17
C GLN A 234 12.16 -0.01 2.25
N VAL A 235 12.21 -0.99 3.16
CA VAL A 235 11.06 -1.82 3.52
C VAL A 235 10.16 -1.04 4.46
N VAL A 236 8.91 -0.84 4.08
CA VAL A 236 7.94 -0.06 4.85
C VAL A 236 6.68 -0.89 5.05
N GLU A 237 6.21 -0.96 6.30
CA GLU A 237 4.86 -1.42 6.61
C GLU A 237 3.92 -0.21 6.56
N LEU A 238 2.91 -0.24 5.68
CA LEU A 238 1.93 0.84 5.61
C LEU A 238 1.06 0.83 6.86
N THR A 239 1.32 1.79 7.76
CA THR A 239 0.53 2.05 8.96
C THR A 239 -0.23 3.36 8.79
N GLY A 240 -1.35 3.55 9.48
CA GLY A 240 -2.15 4.76 9.31
C GLY A 240 -3.44 4.77 10.12
N SER A 241 -4.06 5.94 10.14
CA SER A 241 -5.31 6.19 10.84
C SER A 241 -6.47 6.34 9.86
N PRO A 242 -7.72 6.13 10.30
CA PRO A 242 -8.90 6.28 9.47
C PRO A 242 -8.94 7.64 8.75
N GLY A 243 -9.02 7.63 7.43
CA GLY A 243 -8.97 8.84 6.60
C GLY A 243 -7.68 9.01 5.79
N ASP A 244 -6.61 8.31 6.18
CA ASP A 244 -5.33 8.38 5.47
C ASP A 244 -5.39 7.59 4.15
N VAL A 245 -4.64 8.08 3.14
CA VAL A 245 -4.45 7.40 1.86
C VAL A 245 -2.97 7.36 1.53
N VAL A 246 -2.49 6.21 1.05
CA VAL A 246 -1.14 6.08 0.47
C VAL A 246 -1.27 5.83 -1.03
N VAL A 247 -0.60 6.65 -1.83
CA VAL A 247 -0.45 6.50 -3.27
C VAL A 247 0.84 5.75 -3.56
N THR A 248 0.77 4.61 -4.22
CA THR A 248 1.94 3.79 -4.58
C THR A 248 2.04 3.61 -6.08
N HIS A 249 3.26 3.69 -6.61
CA HIS A 249 3.55 3.35 -7.98
C HIS A 249 3.29 1.86 -8.24
N LEU A 250 2.73 1.52 -9.40
CA LEU A 250 2.27 0.15 -9.66
C LEU A 250 3.41 -0.89 -9.74
N HIS A 251 4.64 -0.41 -10.00
CA HIS A 251 5.87 -1.20 -10.01
C HIS A 251 6.61 -1.22 -8.65
N VAL A 252 6.06 -0.62 -7.59
CA VAL A 252 6.60 -0.79 -6.23
C VAL A 252 6.27 -2.20 -5.76
N PHE A 253 7.31 -2.94 -5.38
CA PHE A 253 7.16 -4.29 -4.85
C PHE A 253 6.47 -4.22 -3.50
N HIS A 254 5.50 -5.09 -3.30
CA HIS A 254 4.68 -5.11 -2.11
C HIS A 254 4.22 -6.53 -1.78
N ALA A 255 3.75 -6.70 -0.55
CA ALA A 255 3.26 -7.97 -0.04
C ALA A 255 2.21 -7.74 1.05
N ARG A 256 1.36 -8.74 1.29
CA ARG A 256 0.45 -8.76 2.44
C ARG A 256 1.26 -9.04 3.71
N SER A 257 1.25 -8.14 4.69
CA SER A 257 1.74 -8.41 6.05
C SER A 257 0.74 -9.30 6.81
N PRO A 258 1.17 -10.26 7.64
CA PRO A 258 0.28 -10.90 8.59
C PRO A 258 -0.21 -9.87 9.62
N ASP A 259 -1.47 -10.01 10.03
CA ASP A 259 -2.04 -9.21 11.10
C ASP A 259 -1.84 -9.94 12.42
N THR A 260 -0.94 -9.46 13.26
CA THR A 260 -0.67 -10.01 14.62
C THR A 260 -0.97 -8.95 15.68
N GLY A 261 -1.75 -7.94 15.31
CA GLY A 261 -2.24 -6.91 16.22
C GLY A 261 -3.39 -7.42 17.09
N THR A 262 -4.07 -6.49 17.75
CA THR A 262 -5.25 -6.79 18.57
C THR A 262 -6.57 -6.40 17.90
N ALA A 263 -6.49 -5.74 16.74
CA ALA A 263 -7.63 -5.23 16.01
C ALA A 263 -7.53 -5.65 14.54
N PRO A 264 -8.65 -6.00 13.89
CA PRO A 264 -8.66 -6.35 12.47
C PRO A 264 -8.16 -5.21 11.59
N ARG A 265 -7.35 -5.53 10.59
CA ARG A 265 -7.01 -4.63 9.50
C ARG A 265 -8.22 -4.35 8.62
N LEU A 266 -8.65 -3.09 8.57
CA LEU A 266 -9.63 -2.61 7.59
C LEU A 266 -9.00 -1.53 6.69
N MET A 267 -8.69 -1.92 5.46
CA MET A 267 -8.17 -1.03 4.43
C MET A 267 -8.94 -1.23 3.12
N LEU A 268 -8.78 -0.29 2.20
CA LEU A 268 -9.32 -0.36 0.86
C LEU A 268 -8.20 -0.14 -0.17
N GLY A 269 -8.24 -0.89 -1.27
CA GLY A 269 -7.34 -0.76 -2.41
C GLY A 269 -8.06 -0.19 -3.62
N LYS A 270 -7.41 0.70 -4.38
CA LYS A 270 -7.95 1.18 -5.66
C LYS A 270 -6.88 1.51 -6.66
N GLU A 271 -7.03 1.01 -7.88
CA GLU A 271 -6.16 1.42 -8.98
C GLU A 271 -6.72 2.66 -9.69
N VAL A 272 -5.83 3.60 -10.03
CA VAL A 272 -6.10 4.76 -10.89
C VAL A 272 -5.10 4.74 -12.03
N ARG A 273 -5.57 4.94 -13.26
CA ARG A 273 -4.74 4.86 -14.48
C ARG A 273 -4.54 6.22 -15.12
N ARG A 274 -3.39 6.39 -15.80
CA ARG A 274 -3.16 7.49 -16.74
C ARG A 274 -4.27 7.53 -17.79
N ALA A 275 -4.61 8.73 -18.29
CA ALA A 275 -5.63 8.95 -19.32
C ALA A 275 -5.30 8.33 -20.67
#